data_AF-A0A4C1V3D4-F1
#
_entry.id   AF-A0A4C1V3D4-F1
#
_cell.length_a   1.000
_cell.length_b   1.000
_cell.length_c   1.000
_cell.angle_alpha   90.00
_cell.angle_beta   90.00
_cell.angle_gamma   90.00
#
_symmetry.space_group_name_H-M   'P 1'
#
loop_
_entity.id
_entity.type
_entity.pdbx_description
1 polymer ?
#
loop_
_entity_poly.entity_id
_entity_poly.type
_entity_poly.pdbx_seq_one_letter_code
_entity_poly.pdbx_strand_id
1 'polypeptide(L)'
;MKTQAYQKVKATLQRRHEKRFVWTPISAEIKDLYMDQDGNMQYKGYLLKEFIPETKQQTSSSGFSEEALSKILENFTEMKKDMSKPQNVKNLSEKFVIEKFNSKTSCVSQWMVIFEAECVRVGIGSDVNKIEILFGRFL
;
A
#
# COMPACT_ATOMS: atom_id res chain seq x y z
N MET A 1 -15.73 54.75 2.75
CA MET A 1 -15.64 53.67 3.76
C MET A 1 -15.39 52.36 3.00
N LYS A 2 -14.21 51.73 3.15
CA LYS A 2 -13.94 50.45 2.46
C LYS A 2 -14.58 49.33 3.28
N THR A 3 -15.50 48.58 2.69
CA THR A 3 -16.21 47.51 3.39
C THR A 3 -15.25 46.39 3.77
N GLN A 4 -15.51 45.70 4.88
CA GLN A 4 -14.71 44.55 5.32
C GLN A 4 -14.63 43.47 4.21
N ALA A 5 -15.72 43.30 3.45
CA ALA A 5 -15.78 42.42 2.29
C ALA A 5 -14.76 42.81 1.21
N TYR A 6 -14.64 44.10 0.89
CA TYR A 6 -13.67 44.59 -0.11
C TYR A 6 -12.22 44.28 0.28
N GLN A 7 -11.88 44.41 1.57
CA GLN A 7 -10.53 44.08 2.07
C GLN A 7 -10.23 42.58 2.00
N LYS A 8 -11.22 41.73 2.34
CA LYS A 8 -11.08 40.27 2.22
C LYS A 8 -10.86 39.84 0.77
N VAL A 9 -11.64 40.37 -0.18
CA VAL A 9 -11.49 40.05 -1.61
C VAL A 9 -10.11 40.48 -2.12
N LYS A 10 -9.65 41.69 -1.77
CA LYS A 10 -8.32 42.18 -2.16
C LYS A 10 -7.18 41.30 -1.64
N ALA A 11 -7.28 40.79 -0.41
CA ALA A 11 -6.28 39.90 0.18
C ALA A 11 -6.26 38.49 -0.45
N THR A 12 -7.36 38.07 -1.08
CA THR A 12 -7.47 36.76 -1.74
C THR A 12 -6.81 36.74 -3.13
N LEU A 13 -6.64 37.90 -3.77
CA LEU A 13 -5.96 37.99 -5.08
C LEU A 13 -4.49 37.57 -4.96
N GLN A 14 -4.18 36.35 -5.38
CA GLN A 14 -2.82 35.80 -5.39
C GLN A 14 -1.98 36.42 -6.52
N ARG A 15 -0.69 36.66 -6.28
CA ARG A 15 0.24 37.03 -7.36
C ARG A 15 0.55 35.81 -8.21
N ARG A 16 0.93 36.04 -9.47
CA ARG A 16 1.35 34.96 -10.37
C ARG A 16 2.49 34.16 -9.71
N HIS A 17 2.37 32.83 -9.66
CA HIS A 17 3.31 31.88 -9.05
C HIS A 17 3.33 31.79 -7.51
N GLU A 18 2.42 32.46 -6.79
CA GLU A 18 2.30 32.31 -5.34
C GLU A 18 1.40 31.11 -4.98
N LYS A 19 2.02 30.00 -4.57
CA LYS A 19 1.29 28.82 -4.06
C LYS A 19 1.21 28.89 -2.54
N ARG A 20 0.04 28.59 -1.97
CA ARG A 20 -0.13 28.38 -0.53
C ARG A 20 -0.34 26.89 -0.28
N PHE A 21 0.39 26.34 0.66
CA PHE A 21 0.18 24.98 1.16
C PHE A 21 -0.54 25.07 2.50
N VAL A 22 -1.56 24.26 2.69
CA VAL A 22 -2.23 24.11 3.98
C VAL A 22 -1.80 22.77 4.55
N TRP A 23 -1.10 22.82 5.68
CA TRP A 23 -0.76 21.64 6.47
C TRP A 23 -1.76 21.55 7.61
N THR A 24 -2.64 20.55 7.58
CA THR A 24 -3.55 20.24 8.68
C THR A 24 -3.03 19.02 9.44
N PRO A 25 -2.86 19.10 10.76
CA PRO A 25 -2.56 17.90 11.54
C PRO A 25 -3.72 16.91 11.43
N ILE A 26 -3.40 15.63 11.32
CA ILE A 26 -4.39 14.55 11.31
C ILE A 26 -4.97 14.44 12.74
N SER A 27 -6.30 14.51 12.87
CA SER A 27 -6.97 14.28 14.15
C SER A 27 -6.88 12.80 14.56
N ALA A 28 -6.97 12.51 15.86
CA ALA A 28 -6.99 11.13 16.35
C ALA A 28 -8.08 10.29 15.68
N GLU A 29 -9.29 10.86 15.50
CA GLU A 29 -10.41 10.19 14.82
C GLU A 29 -10.08 9.78 13.37
N ILE A 30 -9.43 10.67 12.61
CA ILE A 30 -9.04 10.36 11.22
C ILE A 30 -7.91 9.33 11.22
N LYS A 31 -6.97 9.44 12.17
CA LYS A 31 -5.87 8.49 12.31
C LYS A 31 -6.42 7.08 12.58
N ASP A 32 -7.32 6.92 13.54
CA ASP A 32 -7.87 5.60 13.90
C ASP A 32 -8.73 5.00 12.79
N LEU A 33 -9.38 5.83 11.98
CA LEU A 33 -10.17 5.38 10.84
C LEU A 33 -9.30 4.94 9.66
N TYR A 34 -8.16 5.59 9.45
CA TYR A 34 -7.34 5.43 8.25
C TYR A 34 -5.96 4.82 8.47
N MET A 35 -5.53 4.54 9.70
CA MET A 35 -4.27 3.89 10.02
C MET A 35 -4.51 2.67 10.92
N ASP A 36 -3.82 1.57 10.62
CA ASP A 36 -3.78 0.42 11.52
C ASP A 36 -2.73 0.59 12.64
N GLN A 37 -2.59 -0.43 13.49
CA GLN A 37 -1.63 -0.43 14.60
C GLN A 37 -0.17 -0.40 14.11
N ASP A 38 0.07 -0.85 12.89
CA ASP A 38 1.38 -0.91 12.24
C ASP A 38 1.67 0.35 11.41
N GLY A 39 0.79 1.37 11.46
CA GLY A 39 0.95 2.64 10.77
C GLY A 39 0.65 2.61 9.27
N ASN A 40 0.08 1.51 8.75
CA ASN A 40 -0.32 1.43 7.34
C ASN A 40 -1.64 2.15 7.11
N MET A 41 -1.75 2.83 5.96
CA MET A 41 -3.03 3.41 5.57
C MET A 41 -4.03 2.32 5.17
N GLN A 42 -5.21 2.31 5.79
CA GLN A 42 -6.28 1.36 5.49
C GLN A 42 -7.65 2.03 5.47
N TYR A 43 -8.66 1.36 4.91
CA TYR A 43 -10.06 1.71 5.10
C TYR A 43 -10.90 0.43 5.10
N LYS A 44 -11.67 0.22 6.17
CA LYS A 44 -12.50 -1.01 6.36
C LYS A 44 -11.72 -2.32 6.18
N GLY A 45 -10.47 -2.36 6.65
CA GLY A 45 -9.59 -3.54 6.57
C GLY A 45 -8.91 -3.73 5.21
N TYR A 46 -9.08 -2.80 4.26
CA TYR A 46 -8.34 -2.80 2.99
C TYR A 46 -7.18 -1.81 3.06
N LEU A 47 -5.96 -2.27 2.73
CA LEU A 47 -4.81 -1.38 2.58
C LEU A 47 -5.03 -0.40 1.41
N LEU A 48 -4.74 0.88 1.66
CA LEU A 48 -4.87 1.95 0.68
C LEU A 48 -3.56 2.14 -0.09
N LYS A 49 -3.67 2.32 -1.41
CA LYS A 49 -2.54 2.66 -2.28
C LYS A 49 -2.38 4.18 -2.38
N GLU A 50 -1.14 4.65 -2.37
CA GLU A 50 -0.82 6.03 -2.75
C GLU A 50 -1.21 6.25 -4.23
N PHE A 51 -2.15 7.16 -4.49
CA PHE A 51 -2.52 7.56 -5.84
C PHE A 51 -1.70 8.79 -6.25
N ILE A 52 -0.72 8.57 -7.12
CA ILE A 52 0.03 9.65 -7.77
C ILE A 52 -0.58 9.83 -9.16
N PRO A 53 -1.29 10.94 -9.44
CA PRO A 53 -1.80 11.19 -10.78
C PRO A 53 -0.63 11.30 -11.76
N GLU A 54 -0.56 10.35 -12.69
CA GLU A 54 0.50 10.20 -13.67
C GLU A 54 0.68 11.48 -14.48
N THR A 55 1.74 12.23 -14.21
CA THR A 55 2.21 13.25 -15.16
C THR A 55 3.05 12.54 -16.22
N LYS A 56 2.36 11.85 -17.14
CA LYS A 56 2.82 11.24 -18.39
C LYS A 56 3.91 10.15 -18.29
N GLN A 57 3.53 9.00 -18.86
CA GLN A 57 4.34 7.87 -19.32
C GLN A 57 4.90 6.95 -18.24
N GLN A 58 4.08 5.97 -17.84
CA GLN A 58 4.62 4.62 -17.73
C GLN A 58 3.60 3.58 -18.21
N THR A 59 4.11 2.75 -19.11
CA THR A 59 3.43 1.63 -19.75
C THR A 59 2.94 0.62 -18.72
N SER A 60 1.62 0.37 -18.73
CA SER A 60 0.98 -0.91 -18.47
C SER A 60 1.56 -1.79 -17.35
N SER A 61 0.99 -1.68 -16.16
CA SER A 61 0.65 -2.84 -15.32
C SER A 61 -0.40 -2.43 -14.29
N SER A 62 -1.55 -3.09 -14.31
CA SER A 62 -2.62 -2.93 -13.30
C SER A 62 -2.22 -3.66 -12.01
N GLY A 63 -1.15 -3.17 -11.37
CA GLY A 63 -0.62 -3.67 -10.11
C GLY A 63 -0.34 -2.54 -9.13
N PHE A 64 -0.23 -2.87 -7.85
CA PHE A 64 0.40 -1.99 -6.88
C PHE A 64 1.81 -1.58 -7.37
N SER A 65 2.24 -0.34 -7.12
CA SER A 65 3.62 0.05 -7.49
C SER A 65 4.59 -0.59 -6.50
N GLU A 66 5.75 -1.00 -7.00
CA GLU A 66 6.80 -1.65 -6.21
C GLU A 66 7.22 -0.79 -5.01
N GLU A 67 7.31 0.55 -5.16
CA GLU A 67 7.53 1.50 -4.06
C GLU A 67 6.42 1.50 -3.00
N ALA A 68 5.14 1.43 -3.39
CA ALA A 68 4.04 1.46 -2.43
C ALA A 68 4.01 0.17 -1.60
N LEU A 69 4.34 -0.96 -2.23
CA LEU A 69 4.46 -2.24 -1.55
C LEU A 69 5.70 -2.31 -0.66
N SER A 70 6.82 -1.72 -1.09
CA SER A 70 8.06 -1.66 -0.30
C SER A 70 7.87 -0.89 1.00
N LYS A 71 7.15 0.25 0.99
CA LYS A 71 6.79 0.99 2.21
C LYS A 71 5.90 0.18 3.16
N ILE A 72 4.93 -0.57 2.62
CA ILE A 72 4.07 -1.46 3.43
C ILE A 72 4.93 -2.55 4.07
N LEU A 73 5.86 -3.15 3.31
CA LEU A 73 6.82 -4.15 3.80
C LEU A 73 7.71 -3.60 4.91
N GLU A 74 8.26 -2.39 4.76
CA GLU A 74 9.10 -1.74 5.78
C GLU A 74 8.36 -1.64 7.12
N ASN A 75 7.09 -1.22 7.12
CA ASN A 75 6.24 -1.20 8.32
C ASN A 75 6.06 -2.60 8.94
N PHE A 76 5.83 -3.65 8.13
CA PHE A 76 5.73 -5.02 8.64
C PHE A 76 7.07 -5.57 9.15
N THR A 77 8.21 -5.12 8.61
CA THR A 77 9.53 -5.62 9.00
C THR A 77 10.04 -5.12 10.34
N GLU A 78 9.43 -4.09 10.94
CA GLU A 78 9.75 -3.70 12.33
C GLU A 78 9.44 -4.85 13.33
N MET A 79 8.61 -5.82 12.95
CA MET A 79 8.35 -7.06 13.70
C MET A 79 9.46 -8.14 13.57
N LYS A 80 10.47 -7.97 12.69
CA LYS A 80 11.49 -9.01 12.38
C LYS A 80 12.58 -9.19 13.44
N LYS A 81 12.63 -8.39 14.50
CA LYS A 81 13.78 -8.42 15.43
C LYS A 81 13.88 -9.71 16.26
N ASP A 82 12.81 -10.50 16.36
CA ASP A 82 12.74 -11.66 17.27
C ASP A 82 12.66 -13.05 16.62
N MET A 83 12.66 -13.20 15.28
CA MET A 83 12.55 -14.53 14.65
C MET A 83 13.82 -14.91 13.87
N SER A 84 14.49 -15.94 14.38
CA SER A 84 15.74 -16.53 13.87
C SER A 84 15.66 -17.00 12.41
N LYS A 85 16.72 -16.67 11.66
CA LYS A 85 17.10 -17.10 10.29
C LYS A 85 16.18 -16.68 9.13
N PRO A 86 16.66 -15.83 8.19
CA PRO A 86 15.97 -15.59 6.94
C PRO A 86 16.05 -16.84 6.06
N GLN A 87 14.94 -17.58 5.95
CA GLN A 87 14.79 -18.57 4.89
C GLN A 87 14.58 -17.79 3.59
N ASN A 88 15.54 -17.86 2.67
CA ASN A 88 15.54 -17.08 1.43
C ASN A 88 14.23 -17.27 0.64
N VAL A 89 13.40 -16.23 0.57
CA VAL A 89 12.06 -16.20 -0.03
C VAL A 89 12.07 -16.69 -1.49
N LYS A 90 13.17 -16.46 -2.24
CA LYS A 90 13.32 -16.97 -3.61
C LYS A 90 13.19 -18.50 -3.67
N ASN A 91 13.86 -19.20 -2.75
CA ASN A 91 13.86 -20.67 -2.69
C ASN A 91 12.49 -21.26 -2.31
N LEU A 92 11.64 -20.46 -1.65
CA LEU A 92 10.29 -20.86 -1.27
C LEU A 92 9.28 -20.58 -2.38
N SER A 93 9.38 -19.42 -3.04
CA SER A 93 8.52 -19.07 -4.17
C SER A 93 8.66 -20.04 -5.35
N GLU A 94 9.84 -20.61 -5.59
CA GLU A 94 10.10 -21.59 -6.64
C GLU A 94 9.38 -22.93 -6.41
N LYS A 95 8.99 -23.24 -5.18
CA LYS A 95 8.29 -24.50 -4.84
C LYS A 95 6.79 -24.44 -5.13
N PHE A 96 6.23 -23.24 -5.30
CA PHE A 96 4.82 -23.02 -5.58
C PHE A 96 4.51 -23.27 -7.05
N VAL A 97 3.44 -24.03 -7.32
CA VAL A 97 3.03 -24.40 -8.69
C VAL A 97 1.91 -23.49 -9.22
N ILE A 98 1.30 -22.68 -8.35
CA ILE A 98 0.34 -21.64 -8.76
C ILE A 98 1.03 -20.58 -9.62
N GLU A 99 0.34 -20.04 -10.64
CA GLU A 99 0.84 -18.89 -11.41
C GLU A 99 0.77 -17.59 -10.61
N LYS A 100 1.53 -16.57 -11.03
CA LYS A 100 1.40 -15.21 -10.48
C LYS A 100 -0.03 -14.71 -10.65
N PHE A 101 -0.52 -13.93 -9.68
CA PHE A 101 -1.88 -13.41 -9.75
C PHE A 101 -2.02 -12.45 -10.94
N ASN A 102 -3.06 -12.66 -11.74
CA ASN A 102 -3.41 -11.77 -12.85
C ASN A 102 -4.91 -11.44 -12.79
N SER A 103 -5.23 -10.17 -12.55
CA SER A 103 -6.59 -9.68 -12.42
C SER A 103 -7.45 -9.82 -13.68
N LYS A 104 -6.83 -10.09 -14.84
CA LYS A 104 -7.53 -10.30 -16.11
C LYS A 104 -7.98 -11.74 -16.33
N THR A 105 -7.29 -12.71 -15.71
CA THR A 105 -7.44 -14.13 -16.02
C THR A 105 -7.74 -15.00 -14.79
N SER A 106 -7.63 -14.44 -13.59
CA SER A 106 -7.82 -15.18 -12.34
C SER A 106 -8.81 -14.50 -11.41
N CYS A 107 -9.78 -15.27 -10.92
CA CYS A 107 -10.66 -14.84 -9.83
C CYS A 107 -9.86 -14.78 -8.52
N VAL A 108 -9.89 -13.63 -7.82
CA VAL A 108 -9.13 -13.40 -6.57
C VAL A 108 -9.44 -14.46 -5.53
N SER A 109 -10.71 -14.75 -5.28
CA SER A 109 -11.12 -15.71 -4.25
C SER A 109 -10.62 -17.11 -4.55
N GLN A 110 -10.70 -17.54 -5.82
CA GLN A 110 -10.21 -18.85 -6.23
C GLN A 110 -8.68 -18.92 -6.16
N TRP A 111 -8.00 -17.87 -6.59
CA TRP A 111 -6.54 -17.80 -6.53
C TRP A 111 -6.05 -17.85 -5.08
N MET A 112 -6.70 -17.13 -4.14
CA MET A 112 -6.35 -17.21 -2.72
C MET A 112 -6.57 -18.58 -2.11
N VAL A 113 -7.65 -19.27 -2.48
CA VAL A 113 -7.88 -20.66 -2.02
C VAL A 113 -6.74 -21.57 -2.49
N ILE A 114 -6.31 -21.45 -3.75
CA ILE A 114 -5.20 -22.24 -4.28
C ILE A 114 -3.88 -21.84 -3.60
N PHE A 115 -3.65 -20.55 -3.37
CA PHE A 115 -2.46 -20.06 -2.68
C PHE A 115 -2.35 -20.60 -1.25
N GLU A 116 -3.44 -20.58 -0.48
CA GLU A 116 -3.46 -21.11 0.89
C GLU A 116 -3.22 -22.63 0.90
N ALA A 117 -3.84 -23.37 -0.04
CA ALA A 117 -3.59 -24.80 -0.19
C ALA A 117 -2.11 -25.09 -0.53
N GLU A 118 -1.49 -24.26 -1.38
CA GLU A 118 -0.07 -24.36 -1.70
C GLU A 118 0.82 -24.05 -0.48
N CYS A 119 0.49 -23.04 0.33
CA CYS A 119 1.20 -22.75 1.58
C CYS A 119 1.21 -23.97 2.50
N VAL A 120 0.07 -24.65 2.66
CA VAL A 120 -0.02 -25.89 3.43
C VAL A 120 0.84 -26.99 2.80
N ARG A 121 0.77 -27.18 1.47
CA ARG A 121 1.53 -28.20 0.75
C ARG A 121 3.05 -28.04 0.93
N VAL A 122 3.55 -26.81 0.93
CA VAL A 122 4.99 -26.52 1.07
C VAL A 122 5.44 -26.31 2.53
N GLY A 123 4.52 -26.45 3.50
CA GLY A 123 4.83 -26.39 4.93
C GLY A 123 4.98 -24.98 5.50
N ILE A 124 4.28 -23.99 4.93
CA ILE A 124 4.28 -22.60 5.39
C ILE A 124 3.07 -22.35 6.28
N GLY A 125 3.31 -22.26 7.59
CA GLY A 125 2.29 -21.93 8.58
C GLY A 125 2.33 -20.48 9.08
N SER A 126 3.46 -19.79 8.97
CA SER A 126 3.61 -18.42 9.49
C SER A 126 3.05 -17.38 8.52
N ASP A 127 2.19 -16.50 9.02
CA ASP A 127 1.60 -15.41 8.23
C ASP A 127 2.66 -14.45 7.68
N VAL A 128 3.77 -14.24 8.40
CA VAL A 128 4.89 -13.42 7.92
C VAL A 128 5.46 -13.98 6.62
N ASN A 129 5.65 -15.30 6.55
CA ASN A 129 6.17 -15.96 5.35
C ASN A 129 5.13 -15.95 4.22
N LYS A 130 3.83 -16.08 4.54
CA LYS A 130 2.76 -15.97 3.55
C LYS A 130 2.71 -14.57 2.94
N ILE A 131 2.82 -13.53 3.76
CA ILE A 131 2.87 -12.13 3.34
C ILE A 131 4.04 -11.92 2.37
N GLU A 132 5.25 -12.36 2.72
CA GLU A 132 6.43 -12.24 1.84
C GLU A 132 6.24 -12.92 0.48
N ILE A 133 5.58 -14.08 0.44
CA ILE A 133 5.36 -14.82 -0.81
C ILE A 133 4.21 -14.21 -1.63
N LEU A 134 3.15 -13.72 -0.98
CA LEU A 134 2.10 -12.94 -1.63
C LEU A 134 2.74 -11.76 -2.35
N PHE A 135 3.62 -11.01 -1.68
CA PHE A 135 4.34 -9.91 -2.31
C PHE A 135 5.14 -10.35 -3.56
N GLY A 136 5.90 -11.44 -3.47
CA GLY A 136 6.68 -11.95 -4.61
C GLY A 136 5.86 -12.51 -5.77
N ARG A 137 4.56 -12.77 -5.60
CA ARG A 137 3.69 -13.41 -6.61
C ARG A 137 2.55 -12.53 -7.13
N PHE A 138 2.38 -11.32 -6.59
CA PHE A 138 1.48 -10.29 -7.13
C PHE A 138 2.18 -9.33 -8.11
N LEU A 139 3.52 -9.21 -8.04
CA LEU A 139 4.38 -8.54 -9.03
C LEU A 139 4.95 -9.59 -9.99
#